data_AF-A0A9P3PD12-F1
#
_entry.id   AF-A0A9P3PD12-F1
#
_cell.length_a   1.000
_cell.length_b   1.000
_cell.length_c   1.000
_cell.angle_alpha   90.00
_cell.angle_beta   90.00
_cell.angle_gamma   90.00
#
_symmetry.space_group_name_H-M   'P 1'
#
loop_
_entity.id
_entity.type
_entity.pdbx_description
1 polymer ?
#
loop_
_entity_poly.entity_id
_entity_poly.type
_entity_poly.pdbx_seq_one_letter_code
_entity_poly.pdbx_strand_id
1 'polypeptide(L)'
;MARIRKTKHSSAERSEVSSGTTVIPEDEQWRLINDSGVLNKIRSARDDSGEEESASLPEEIFNAITIIIPASFLLLLMEILIHFQYGKHPTLHAVVDRMLPGIPILSIFIFYTTRYKSHPAMQVFLFALGVLSGGRLLYLLDRGSWFVNMQQCPPLATVWVYTIVQLNLLPAVSTAVEAPVLETRPERLLS
;
A
#
# COMPACT_ATOMS: atom_id res chain seq x y z
N MET A 1 43.03 71.04 11.45
CA MET A 1 43.05 69.65 11.98
C MET A 1 43.65 68.77 10.87
N ALA A 2 44.93 68.36 10.88
CA ALA A 2 45.52 67.24 11.66
C ALA A 2 44.67 65.95 11.48
N ARG A 3 45.09 64.80 10.91
CA ARG A 3 46.38 64.07 10.78
C ARG A 3 46.34 63.10 9.57
N ILE A 4 47.39 63.02 8.71
CA ILE A 4 48.50 62.01 8.64
C ILE A 4 48.00 60.58 8.24
N ARG A 5 48.20 60.02 7.02
CA ARG A 5 49.41 59.65 6.22
C ARG A 5 50.03 58.28 6.59
N LYS A 6 50.07 57.33 5.65
CA LYS A 6 51.21 56.46 5.21
C LYS A 6 50.69 55.14 4.56
N THR A 7 50.83 54.90 3.26
CA THR A 7 51.98 54.49 2.41
C THR A 7 52.16 52.97 2.25
N LYS A 8 52.56 52.60 1.01
CA LYS A 8 53.26 51.38 0.56
C LYS A 8 52.35 50.16 0.32
N HIS A 9 52.47 49.38 -0.75
CA HIS A 9 53.68 49.00 -1.49
C HIS A 9 53.38 48.70 -2.97
N SER A 10 54.34 49.08 -3.82
CA SER A 10 54.54 48.57 -5.18
C SER A 10 55.10 47.14 -5.11
N SER A 11 54.63 46.23 -5.96
CA SER A 11 55.44 45.56 -7.01
C SER A 11 54.66 44.42 -7.68
N ALA A 12 54.99 44.23 -8.96
CA ALA A 12 54.56 43.20 -9.89
C ALA A 12 54.59 41.76 -9.37
N GLU A 13 53.72 40.88 -9.89
CA GLU A 13 54.19 39.63 -10.50
C GLU A 13 53.17 39.04 -11.50
N ARG A 14 53.74 38.41 -12.52
CA ARG A 14 53.15 37.81 -13.70
C ARG A 14 53.09 36.30 -13.46
N SER A 15 51.96 35.68 -13.82
CA SER A 15 51.80 34.27 -14.21
C SER A 15 52.38 33.17 -13.31
N GLU A 16 51.54 32.29 -12.76
CA GLU A 16 51.59 30.85 -13.09
C GLU A 16 50.44 30.04 -12.45
N VAL A 17 50.09 28.99 -13.18
CA VAL A 17 48.99 28.05 -12.98
C VAL A 17 49.20 27.22 -11.71
N SER A 18 48.17 27.13 -10.86
CA SER A 18 48.08 26.08 -9.84
C SER A 18 46.70 25.41 -9.89
N SER A 19 46.74 24.10 -9.88
CA SER A 19 45.67 23.14 -10.09
C SER A 19 44.48 23.34 -9.14
N GLY A 20 43.29 23.57 -9.72
CA GLY A 20 42.21 22.59 -9.61
C GLY A 20 41.40 22.54 -8.32
N THR A 21 41.04 23.67 -7.73
CA THR A 21 39.79 23.76 -6.93
C THR A 21 39.20 25.13 -7.20
N THR A 22 38.47 25.27 -8.30
CA THR A 22 37.59 26.42 -8.50
C THR A 22 36.52 26.34 -7.42
N VAL A 23 36.79 26.98 -6.28
CA VAL A 23 35.76 27.34 -5.31
C VAL A 23 34.92 28.40 -6.01
N ILE A 24 33.93 27.93 -6.76
CA ILE A 24 32.95 28.78 -7.41
C ILE A 24 32.27 29.55 -6.27
N PRO A 25 32.26 30.89 -6.28
CA PRO A 25 31.60 31.67 -5.25
C PRO A 25 30.10 31.34 -5.23
N GLU A 26 29.51 31.31 -4.04
CA GLU A 26 28.20 30.67 -3.77
C GLU A 26 27.06 31.28 -4.61
N ASP A 27 27.17 32.56 -4.95
CA ASP A 27 26.26 33.29 -5.84
C ASP A 27 26.32 32.81 -7.30
N GLU A 28 27.50 32.44 -7.80
CA GLU A 28 27.63 31.84 -9.13
C GLU A 28 27.13 30.39 -9.15
N GLN A 29 27.21 29.67 -8.04
CA GLN A 29 26.63 28.33 -7.92
C GLN A 29 25.10 28.36 -8.07
N TRP A 30 24.42 29.30 -7.40
CA TRP A 30 22.97 29.45 -7.50
C TRP A 30 22.52 29.79 -8.91
N ARG A 31 23.28 30.63 -9.63
CA ARG A 31 23.01 30.95 -11.04
C ARG A 31 23.15 29.73 -11.93
N LEU A 32 24.22 28.96 -11.76
CA LEU A 32 24.47 27.73 -12.54
C LEU A 32 23.42 26.65 -12.29
N ILE A 33 22.95 26.49 -11.05
CA ILE A 33 21.89 25.53 -10.70
C ILE A 33 20.56 25.91 -11.40
N ASN A 34 20.28 27.20 -11.52
CA ASN A 34 19.07 27.69 -12.17
C ASN A 34 19.18 27.59 -13.71
N ASP A 35 20.32 27.99 -14.29
CA ASP A 35 20.57 27.96 -15.74
C ASP A 35 20.72 26.54 -16.30
N SER A 36 21.31 25.61 -15.52
CA SER A 36 21.52 24.22 -15.94
C SER A 36 20.23 23.39 -15.97
N GLY A 37 19.13 23.91 -15.42
CA GLY A 37 17.87 23.19 -15.34
C GLY A 37 17.96 21.90 -14.51
N VAL A 38 19.02 21.69 -13.74
CA VAL A 38 19.25 20.47 -12.95
C VAL A 38 18.15 20.26 -11.92
N LEU A 39 17.64 21.34 -11.32
CA LEU A 39 16.50 21.27 -10.40
C LEU A 39 15.23 20.80 -11.11
N ASN A 40 15.01 21.26 -12.34
CA ASN A 40 13.86 20.84 -13.15
C ASN A 40 14.01 19.41 -13.64
N LYS A 41 15.24 18.97 -13.94
CA LYS A 41 15.56 17.58 -14.30
C LYS A 41 15.43 16.62 -13.12
N ILE A 42 15.78 17.05 -11.90
CA ILE A 42 15.57 16.27 -10.67
C ILE A 42 14.08 16.23 -10.32
N ARG A 43 13.33 17.33 -10.53
CA ARG A 43 11.89 17.37 -10.31
C ARG A 43 11.15 16.49 -11.33
N SER A 44 11.50 16.58 -12.62
CA SER A 44 11.00 15.65 -13.65
C SER A 44 11.43 14.21 -13.39
N ALA A 45 12.67 13.93 -13.00
CA ALA A 45 13.09 12.56 -12.66
C ALA A 45 12.41 12.05 -11.38
N ARG A 46 12.01 12.93 -10.47
CA ARG A 46 11.26 12.58 -9.26
C ARG A 46 9.78 12.35 -9.54
N ASP A 47 9.18 13.14 -10.44
CA ASP A 47 7.82 12.93 -10.93
C ASP A 47 7.74 11.71 -11.88
N ASP A 48 8.75 11.45 -12.70
CA ASP A 48 8.90 10.28 -13.58
C ASP A 48 9.33 9.01 -12.82
N SER A 49 9.86 9.16 -11.59
CA SER A 49 9.99 8.06 -10.62
C SER A 49 8.73 7.86 -9.76
N GLY A 50 7.74 8.75 -9.89
CA GLY A 50 6.46 8.70 -9.19
C GLY A 50 5.32 8.14 -10.04
N GLU A 51 5.50 8.07 -11.36
CA GLU A 51 4.56 7.45 -12.29
C GLU A 51 4.99 6.00 -12.58
N GLU A 52 4.26 5.06 -11.97
CA GLU A 52 4.18 3.66 -12.39
C GLU A 52 5.50 2.88 -12.49
N GLU A 53 6.30 2.83 -11.42
CA GLU A 53 7.09 1.63 -11.18
C GLU A 53 6.08 0.51 -10.86
N SER A 54 5.51 -0.09 -11.90
CA SER A 54 4.66 -1.27 -11.82
C SER A 54 5.43 -2.26 -10.97
N ALA A 55 5.00 -2.45 -9.72
CA ALA A 55 5.69 -3.30 -8.77
C ALA A 55 6.08 -4.58 -9.48
N SER A 56 7.39 -4.82 -9.60
CA SER A 56 7.91 -5.97 -10.31
C SER A 56 7.20 -7.21 -9.75
N LEU A 57 6.76 -8.15 -10.60
CA LEU A 57 6.02 -9.35 -10.17
C LEU A 57 6.60 -10.03 -8.91
N PRO A 58 7.93 -10.10 -8.70
CA PRO A 58 8.52 -10.61 -7.46
C PRO A 58 8.13 -9.83 -6.20
N GLU A 59 8.06 -8.49 -6.27
CA GLU A 59 7.69 -7.63 -5.16
C GLU A 59 6.21 -7.83 -4.78
N GLU A 60 5.34 -7.96 -5.78
CA GLU A 60 3.92 -8.26 -5.57
C GLU A 60 3.70 -9.62 -4.93
N ILE A 61 4.44 -10.64 -5.39
CA ILE A 61 4.41 -11.99 -4.81
C ILE A 61 4.92 -11.96 -3.37
N PHE A 62 6.03 -11.25 -3.12
CA PHE A 62 6.60 -11.13 -1.78
C PHE A 62 5.61 -10.48 -0.81
N ASN A 63 5.03 -9.35 -1.20
CA ASN A 63 4.00 -8.65 -0.43
C ASN A 63 2.76 -9.53 -0.17
N ALA A 64 2.31 -10.29 -1.19
CA ALA A 64 1.21 -11.22 -1.03
C ALA A 64 1.56 -12.34 -0.03
N ILE A 65 2.75 -12.93 -0.11
CA ILE A 65 3.21 -13.99 0.80
C ILE A 65 3.23 -13.49 2.25
N THR A 66 3.68 -12.26 2.49
CA THR A 66 3.66 -11.63 3.83
C THR A 66 2.27 -11.63 4.45
N ILE A 67 1.21 -11.55 3.64
CA ILE A 67 -0.19 -11.58 4.10
C ILE A 67 -0.77 -13.01 4.09
N ILE A 68 -0.34 -13.88 3.16
CA ILE A 68 -0.78 -15.27 3.09
C ILE A 68 -0.35 -16.04 4.33
N ILE A 69 0.87 -15.82 4.85
CA ILE A 69 1.38 -16.48 6.06
C ILE A 69 0.44 -16.27 7.27
N PRO A 70 0.17 -15.02 7.74
CA PRO A 70 -0.74 -14.81 8.85
C PRO A 70 -2.19 -15.22 8.51
N ALA A 71 -2.63 -15.10 7.26
CA ALA A 71 -3.98 -15.51 6.87
C ALA A 71 -4.19 -17.04 6.93
N SER A 72 -3.17 -17.82 6.53
CA SER A 72 -3.19 -19.29 6.67
C SER A 72 -3.17 -19.74 8.12
N PHE A 73 -2.37 -19.07 8.97
CA PHE A 73 -2.39 -19.31 10.41
C PHE A 73 -3.74 -18.97 11.02
N LEU A 74 -4.35 -17.86 10.61
CA LEU A 74 -5.69 -17.47 11.05
C LEU A 74 -6.73 -18.52 10.64
N LEU A 75 -6.62 -19.09 9.44
CA LEU A 75 -7.52 -20.15 8.96
C LEU A 75 -7.38 -21.44 9.78
N LEU A 76 -6.16 -21.83 10.09
CA LEU A 76 -5.89 -22.94 11.02
C LEU A 76 -6.43 -22.65 12.43
N LEU A 77 -6.21 -21.43 12.93
CA LEU A 77 -6.68 -20.99 14.23
C LEU A 77 -8.22 -21.07 14.31
N MET A 78 -8.92 -20.54 13.31
CA MET A 78 -10.38 -20.58 13.26
C MET A 78 -10.93 -22.01 13.20
N GLU A 79 -10.26 -22.90 12.46
CA GLU A 79 -10.61 -24.33 12.41
C GLU A 79 -10.49 -24.95 13.81
N ILE A 80 -9.40 -24.69 14.52
CA ILE A 80 -9.19 -25.22 15.87
C ILE A 80 -10.21 -24.63 16.86
N LEU A 81 -10.43 -23.31 16.83
CA LEU A 81 -11.36 -22.63 17.73
C LEU A 81 -12.78 -23.18 17.61
N ILE A 82 -13.27 -23.43 16.40
CA ILE A 82 -14.63 -23.91 16.24
C ILE A 82 -14.79 -25.35 16.75
N HIS A 83 -13.77 -26.19 16.57
CA HIS A 83 -13.77 -27.55 17.12
C HIS A 83 -13.84 -27.52 18.67
N PHE A 84 -13.08 -26.62 19.30
CA PHE A 84 -13.16 -26.41 20.74
C PHE A 84 -14.52 -25.85 21.19
N GLN A 85 -15.13 -24.92 20.44
CA GLN A 85 -16.45 -24.36 20.76
C GLN A 85 -17.56 -25.42 20.79
N TYR A 86 -17.47 -26.47 19.96
CA TYR A 86 -18.43 -27.57 19.92
C TYR A 86 -17.98 -28.81 20.70
N GLY A 87 -16.89 -28.72 21.47
CA GLY A 87 -16.38 -29.82 22.29
C GLY A 87 -15.94 -31.06 21.48
N LYS A 88 -15.58 -30.88 20.20
CA LYS A 88 -15.15 -31.95 19.31
C LYS A 88 -13.64 -31.89 19.15
N HIS A 89 -12.94 -33.01 19.33
CA HIS A 89 -11.50 -33.04 19.10
C HIS A 89 -11.21 -32.97 17.59
N PRO A 90 -10.42 -31.98 17.12
CA PRO A 90 -10.02 -31.93 15.73
C PRO A 90 -9.08 -33.10 15.45
N THR A 91 -9.48 -33.97 14.53
CA THR A 91 -8.58 -34.98 13.99
C THR A 91 -7.59 -34.32 13.04
N LEU A 92 -6.29 -34.58 13.23
CA LEU A 92 -5.24 -33.97 12.42
C LEU A 92 -5.46 -34.19 10.91
N HIS A 93 -5.94 -35.38 10.53
CA HIS A 93 -6.30 -35.68 9.15
C HIS A 93 -7.40 -34.78 8.61
N ALA A 94 -8.48 -34.53 9.38
CA ALA A 94 -9.56 -33.66 8.94
C ALA A 94 -9.14 -32.20 8.81
N VAL A 95 -8.24 -31.74 9.68
CA VAL A 95 -7.64 -30.41 9.58
C VAL A 95 -6.81 -30.30 8.31
N VAL A 96 -5.91 -31.26 8.06
CA VAL A 96 -5.05 -31.25 6.87
C VAL A 96 -5.87 -31.34 5.57
N ASP A 97 -6.87 -32.22 5.52
CA ASP A 97 -7.78 -32.37 4.36
C ASP A 97 -8.52 -31.08 4.02
N ARG A 98 -8.72 -30.19 5.00
CA ARG A 98 -9.35 -28.87 4.80
C ARG A 98 -8.36 -27.76 4.50
N MET A 99 -7.18 -27.79 5.13
CA MET A 99 -6.11 -26.84 4.84
C MET A 99 -5.60 -26.99 3.40
N LEU A 100 -5.52 -28.23 2.91
CA LEU A 100 -4.96 -28.56 1.59
C LEU A 100 -5.67 -27.82 0.43
N PRO A 101 -7.02 -27.79 0.35
CA PRO A 101 -7.72 -26.92 -0.60
C PRO A 101 -7.89 -25.47 -0.11
N GLY A 102 -7.97 -25.24 1.20
CA GLY A 102 -8.25 -23.91 1.76
C GLY A 102 -7.11 -22.90 1.51
N ILE A 103 -5.86 -23.31 1.73
CA ILE A 103 -4.68 -22.45 1.58
C ILE A 103 -4.50 -21.94 0.14
N PRO A 104 -4.52 -22.77 -0.92
CA PRO A 104 -4.33 -22.27 -2.28
C PRO A 104 -5.48 -21.37 -2.74
N ILE A 105 -6.73 -21.68 -2.36
CA ILE A 105 -7.89 -20.82 -2.67
C ILE A 105 -7.72 -19.45 -2.01
N LEU A 106 -7.36 -19.44 -0.72
CA LEU A 106 -7.11 -18.20 0.02
C LEU A 106 -5.91 -17.44 -0.56
N SER A 107 -4.86 -18.15 -0.98
CA SER A 107 -3.67 -17.58 -1.60
C SER A 107 -4.00 -16.84 -2.90
N ILE A 108 -4.77 -17.48 -3.80
CA ILE A 108 -5.23 -16.85 -5.04
C ILE A 108 -6.09 -15.62 -4.74
N PHE A 109 -7.00 -15.73 -3.77
CA PHE A 109 -7.86 -14.62 -3.35
C PHE A 109 -7.06 -13.43 -2.81
N ILE A 110 -6.07 -13.67 -1.95
CA ILE A 110 -5.20 -12.64 -1.38
C ILE A 110 -4.31 -12.03 -2.47
N PHE A 111 -3.72 -12.86 -3.34
CA PHE A 111 -2.88 -12.39 -4.43
C PHE A 111 -3.65 -11.44 -5.35
N TYR A 112 -4.85 -11.83 -5.77
CA TYR A 112 -5.72 -10.99 -6.58
C TYR A 112 -6.10 -9.69 -5.87
N THR A 113 -6.44 -9.77 -4.58
CA THR A 113 -6.81 -8.59 -3.79
C THR A 113 -5.65 -7.62 -3.59
N THR A 114 -4.42 -8.14 -3.45
CA THR A 114 -3.22 -7.33 -3.24
C THR A 114 -2.82 -6.61 -4.53
N ARG A 115 -3.05 -7.23 -5.69
CA ARG A 115 -2.75 -6.66 -7.02
C ARG A 115 -3.57 -5.41 -7.35
N TYR A 116 -4.85 -5.37 -6.98
CA TYR A 116 -5.77 -4.29 -7.36
C TYR A 116 -6.01 -3.23 -6.25
N LYS A 117 -5.09 -3.10 -5.28
CA LYS A 117 -5.23 -2.12 -4.16
C LYS A 117 -5.43 -0.67 -4.60
N SER A 118 -4.94 -0.30 -5.79
CA SER A 118 -5.00 1.09 -6.30
C SER A 118 -6.39 1.49 -6.81
N HIS A 119 -7.27 0.54 -7.13
CA HIS A 119 -8.58 0.87 -7.69
C HIS A 119 -9.63 1.13 -6.59
N PRO A 120 -10.35 2.27 -6.62
CA PRO A 120 -11.40 2.58 -5.64
C PRO A 120 -12.56 1.57 -5.70
N ALA A 121 -12.82 0.98 -6.87
CA ALA A 121 -13.79 -0.11 -7.02
C ALA A 121 -13.45 -1.34 -6.16
N MET A 122 -12.16 -1.65 -6.00
CA MET A 122 -11.73 -2.78 -5.15
C MET A 122 -11.95 -2.49 -3.67
N GLN A 123 -11.80 -1.23 -3.24
CA GLN A 123 -12.10 -0.82 -1.87
C GLN A 123 -13.60 -0.94 -1.55
N VAL A 124 -14.47 -0.52 -2.48
CA VAL A 124 -15.93 -0.70 -2.36
C VAL A 124 -16.28 -2.19 -2.35
N PHE A 125 -15.65 -2.99 -3.22
CA PHE A 125 -15.83 -4.45 -3.23
C PHE A 125 -15.43 -5.09 -1.90
N LEU A 126 -14.27 -4.75 -1.34
CA LEU A 126 -13.81 -5.28 -0.05
C LEU A 126 -14.70 -4.83 1.10
N PHE A 127 -15.23 -3.59 1.05
CA PHE A 127 -16.20 -3.11 2.02
C PHE A 127 -17.50 -3.91 1.98
N ALA A 128 -18.07 -4.09 0.78
CA ALA A 128 -19.28 -4.90 0.59
C ALA A 128 -19.04 -6.36 1.01
N LEU A 129 -17.90 -6.94 0.63
CA LEU A 129 -17.52 -8.30 1.03
C LEU A 129 -17.39 -8.42 2.55
N GLY A 130 -16.80 -7.43 3.23
CA GLY A 130 -16.67 -7.41 4.69
C GLY A 130 -18.02 -7.35 5.40
N VAL A 131 -18.94 -6.49 4.95
CA VAL A 131 -20.30 -6.38 5.50
C VAL A 131 -21.09 -7.67 5.27
N LEU A 132 -21.07 -8.20 4.05
CA LEU A 132 -21.78 -9.44 3.70
C LEU A 132 -21.20 -10.65 4.42
N SER A 133 -19.88 -10.77 4.49
CA SER A 133 -19.18 -11.86 5.16
C SER A 133 -19.45 -11.84 6.66
N GLY A 134 -19.31 -10.67 7.31
CA GLY A 134 -19.60 -10.51 8.74
C GLY A 134 -21.08 -10.76 9.08
N GLY A 135 -22.00 -10.22 8.27
CA GLY A 135 -23.43 -10.47 8.45
C GLY A 135 -23.81 -11.95 8.26
N ARG A 136 -23.26 -12.60 7.22
CA ARG A 136 -23.48 -14.03 6.97
C ARG A 136 -22.87 -14.91 8.06
N LEU A 137 -21.70 -14.55 8.58
CA LEU A 137 -21.06 -15.23 9.69
C LEU A 137 -21.97 -15.20 10.92
N LEU A 138 -22.44 -14.01 11.31
CA LEU A 138 -23.34 -13.85 12.45
C LEU A 138 -24.66 -14.63 12.29
N TYR A 139 -25.23 -14.61 11.08
CA TYR A 139 -26.42 -15.39 10.76
C TYR A 139 -26.18 -16.91 10.89
N LEU A 140 -25.03 -17.41 10.44
CA LEU A 140 -24.67 -18.82 10.60
C LEU A 140 -24.48 -19.18 12.08
N LEU A 141 -23.82 -18.33 12.86
CA LEU A 141 -23.60 -18.61 14.28
C LEU A 141 -24.93 -18.74 15.06
N ASP A 142 -25.91 -17.91 14.74
CA ASP A 142 -27.22 -17.90 15.42
C ASP A 142 -28.17 -19.01 14.90
N ARG A 143 -28.26 -19.19 13.58
CA ARG A 143 -29.27 -20.06 12.94
C ARG A 143 -28.73 -21.39 12.42
N GLY A 144 -27.40 -21.51 12.30
CA GLY A 144 -26.75 -22.62 11.62
C GLY A 144 -26.70 -23.90 12.46
N SER A 145 -26.83 -25.04 11.78
CA SER A 145 -26.55 -26.33 12.41
C SER A 145 -25.06 -26.46 12.70
N TRP A 146 -24.70 -27.18 13.78
CA TRP A 146 -23.32 -27.36 14.22
C TRP A 146 -22.37 -27.80 13.09
N PHE A 147 -22.84 -28.70 12.21
CA PHE A 147 -22.05 -29.22 11.08
C PHE A 147 -21.76 -28.14 10.04
N VAL A 148 -22.76 -27.31 9.74
CA VAL A 148 -22.64 -26.19 8.78
C VAL A 148 -21.71 -25.12 9.34
N ASN A 149 -21.83 -24.83 10.64
CA ASN A 149 -20.97 -23.86 11.31
C ASN A 149 -19.52 -24.32 11.29
N MET A 150 -19.25 -25.58 11.64
CA MET A 150 -17.89 -26.12 11.54
C MET A 150 -17.33 -26.17 10.13
N GLN A 151 -18.15 -26.24 9.08
CA GLN A 151 -17.67 -26.25 7.69
C GLN A 151 -17.44 -24.88 7.09
N GLN A 152 -18.32 -23.92 7.36
CA GLN A 152 -18.33 -22.63 6.67
C GLN A 152 -17.76 -21.49 7.51
N CYS A 153 -17.88 -21.54 8.83
CA CYS A 153 -17.42 -20.45 9.70
C CYS A 153 -15.91 -20.21 9.61
N PRO A 154 -15.02 -21.23 9.57
CA PRO A 154 -13.58 -20.99 9.55
C PRO A 154 -13.10 -20.16 8.33
N PRO A 155 -13.41 -20.54 7.06
CA PRO A 155 -13.01 -19.74 5.91
C PRO A 155 -13.79 -18.41 5.81
N LEU A 156 -15.02 -18.34 6.32
CA LEU A 156 -15.79 -17.09 6.26
C LEU A 156 -15.26 -16.06 7.27
N ALA A 157 -14.89 -16.51 8.46
CA ALA A 157 -14.23 -15.69 9.48
C ALA A 157 -12.86 -15.20 9.01
N THR A 158 -12.09 -16.02 8.30
CA THR A 158 -10.79 -15.58 7.78
C THR A 158 -10.91 -14.51 6.72
N VAL A 159 -11.83 -14.69 5.77
CA VAL A 159 -12.13 -13.68 4.75
C VAL A 159 -12.63 -12.40 5.40
N TRP A 160 -13.51 -12.49 6.41
CA TRP A 160 -13.99 -11.32 7.13
C TRP A 160 -12.85 -10.56 7.82
N VAL A 161 -12.03 -11.22 8.62
CA VAL A 161 -10.88 -10.56 9.28
C VAL A 161 -9.91 -9.98 8.26
N TYR A 162 -9.63 -10.72 7.18
CA TYR A 162 -8.81 -10.24 6.08
C TYR A 162 -9.36 -8.96 5.47
N THR A 163 -10.67 -8.90 5.17
CA THR A 163 -11.28 -7.69 4.61
C THR A 163 -11.16 -6.51 5.55
N ILE A 164 -11.35 -6.69 6.86
CA ILE A 164 -11.21 -5.61 7.85
C ILE A 164 -9.77 -5.08 7.91
N VAL A 165 -8.78 -5.97 7.91
CA VAL A 165 -7.36 -5.58 7.93
C VAL A 165 -6.96 -4.87 6.64
N GLN A 166 -7.52 -5.28 5.50
CA GLN A 166 -7.15 -4.73 4.20
C GLN A 166 -7.90 -3.44 3.84
N LEU A 167 -8.97 -3.12 4.56
CA LEU A 167 -9.80 -1.95 4.30
C LEU A 167 -9.21 -0.67 4.90
N ASN A 168 -8.82 0.26 4.04
CA ASN A 168 -8.57 1.64 4.46
C ASN A 168 -9.91 2.35 4.64
N LEU A 169 -10.42 2.39 5.87
CA LEU A 169 -11.74 2.94 6.21
C LEU A 169 -11.94 4.40 5.76
N LEU A 170 -10.88 5.22 5.77
CA LEU A 170 -10.96 6.66 5.44
C LEU A 170 -11.28 6.92 3.95
N PRO A 171 -10.50 6.42 2.97
CA PRO A 171 -10.82 6.60 1.54
C PRO A 171 -11.99 5.74 1.06
N ALA A 172 -12.27 4.60 1.70
CA ALA A 172 -13.37 3.73 1.28
C ALA A 172 -14.73 4.39 1.55
N VAL A 173 -14.89 5.06 2.70
CA VAL A 173 -16.13 5.80 3.00
C VAL A 173 -16.27 7.02 2.11
N SER A 174 -15.17 7.77 1.86
CA SER A 174 -15.24 8.94 0.98
C SER A 174 -15.62 8.58 -0.45
N THR A 175 -15.01 7.53 -1.03
CA THR A 175 -15.33 7.07 -2.39
C THR A 175 -16.73 6.45 -2.49
N ALA A 176 -17.17 5.68 -1.49
CA ALA A 176 -18.53 5.14 -1.45
C ALA A 176 -19.60 6.23 -1.29
N VAL A 177 -19.27 7.33 -0.60
CA VAL A 177 -20.16 8.51 -0.49
C VAL A 177 -20.14 9.35 -1.77
N GLU A 178 -19.03 9.40 -2.49
CA GLU A 178 -18.91 10.20 -3.72
C GLU A 178 -19.41 9.47 -4.98
N ALA A 179 -19.36 8.13 -5.02
CA ALA A 179 -19.93 7.32 -6.09
C ALA A 179 -21.43 7.61 -6.38
N PRO A 180 -22.35 7.71 -5.39
CA PRO A 180 -23.74 8.09 -5.65
C PRO A 180 -23.89 9.56 -6.11
N VAL A 181 -22.88 10.42 -5.96
CA VAL A 181 -22.91 11.81 -6.43
C VAL A 181 -22.67 11.90 -7.94
N LEU A 182 -21.92 10.98 -8.55
CA LEU A 182 -21.64 11.00 -10.00
C LEU A 182 -22.76 10.35 -10.85
N GLU A 183 -23.47 9.35 -10.30
CA GLU A 183 -24.62 8.70 -10.97
C GLU A 183 -25.83 9.66 -11.14
N THR A 184 -25.85 10.79 -10.40
CA THR A 184 -26.93 11.79 -10.48
C THR A 184 -26.65 12.94 -11.46
N ARG A 185 -25.60 12.88 -12.28
CA ARG A 185 -25.39 13.82 -13.39
C ARG A 185 -25.59 13.19 -14.77
N PRO A 186 -26.81 12.76 -15.14
CA PRO A 186 -27.19 12.80 -16.55
C PRO A 186 -27.40 14.29 -16.93
N GLU A 187 -26.97 14.70 -18.12
CA GLU A 187 -27.42 15.96 -18.77
C GLU A 187 -26.88 17.32 -18.25
N ARG A 188 -25.56 17.57 -18.28
CA ARG A 188 -25.03 18.95 -18.47
C ARG A 188 -23.90 19.02 -19.50
N LEU A 189 -24.07 18.31 -20.61
CA LEU A 189 -23.29 18.47 -21.85
C LEU A 189 -24.18 18.94 -23.02
N LEU A 190 -25.13 19.84 -22.72
CA LEU A 190 -25.86 20.63 -23.73
C LEU A 190 -26.17 22.03 -23.18
N SER A 191 -25.15 22.89 -23.12
CA SER A 191 -25.31 24.35 -23.08
C SER A 191 -24.05 25.03 -23.58
#